data_AF-A0A8B6BMZ2-F1
#
_entry.id   AF-A0A8B6BMZ2-F1
#
_cell.length_a   1.000
_cell.length_b   1.000
_cell.length_c   1.000
_cell.angle_alpha   90.00
_cell.angle_beta   90.00
_cell.angle_gamma   90.00
#
_symmetry.space_group_name_H-M   'P 1'
#
loop_
_entity.id
_entity.type
_entity.pdbx_description
1 polymer ?
#
loop_
_entity_poly.entity_id
_entity_poly.type
_entity_poly.pdbx_seq_one_letter_code
_entity_poly.pdbx_strand_id
1 'polypeptide(L)'
;MEEQNTTSTSDILNQSRDVLYGEQNKTVSLENLYQLMLDMNNRLTSIEKGMKQVNQINRTLTNLVSELHEVKSTVSKIDKDVKSLNNRCDKQETEISKVTTDNFNLNKDITQLNKTNAETDRNLQGISDFMDDFKEKHEQNAKDVKHVKTTVTQVKNDLNDQAIELRHEIKSTLSGIREENEDLKETVLDLKCRSMKNNLVFTGLHEIQEEDTEDVIRKFLLNELRITHRVELGNVHRFGHGAMPGRRGRPRPIVARFIFYKDLARVLSNTYRLKGKPYGVNQQFPDVIEQARKSLYPIMKQKRAEGCHVRLVRDILYVDGQMYTPPSAEDSHAVPAPNSPNNFATPEQRQTSKRRRTSSTPKGY
;
A
#
# COMPACT_ATOMS: atom_id res chain seq x y z
N MET A 1 6.76 -23.34 -145.16
CA MET A 1 8.15 -23.64 -145.54
C MET A 1 8.32 -25.11 -145.24
N GLU A 2 7.96 -25.97 -146.21
CA GLU A 2 8.90 -26.51 -147.23
C GLU A 2 9.79 -27.56 -146.56
N GLU A 3 9.86 -28.84 -146.94
CA GLU A 3 9.67 -29.54 -148.23
C GLU A 3 9.16 -30.97 -147.94
N GLN A 4 8.16 -31.47 -148.67
CA GLN A 4 8.35 -32.46 -149.73
C GLN A 4 9.33 -33.59 -149.37
N ASN A 5 8.80 -34.73 -148.93
CA ASN A 5 9.19 -35.99 -149.54
C ASN A 5 7.96 -36.89 -149.68
N THR A 6 7.53 -36.96 -150.94
CA THR A 6 6.48 -37.82 -151.47
C THR A 6 6.95 -39.26 -151.38
N THR A 7 6.58 -39.97 -150.32
CA THR A 7 6.48 -41.43 -150.39
C THR A 7 5.03 -41.77 -150.62
N SER A 8 4.81 -42.33 -151.80
CA SER A 8 3.55 -42.71 -152.40
C SER A 8 2.64 -43.44 -151.41
N THR A 9 1.39 -42.97 -151.31
CA THR A 9 0.30 -43.70 -150.64
C THR A 9 0.13 -45.10 -151.24
N SER A 10 0.61 -45.34 -152.47
CA SER A 10 0.67 -46.71 -153.01
C SER A 10 1.63 -47.62 -152.25
N ASP A 11 2.68 -47.11 -151.61
CA ASP A 11 3.69 -47.94 -150.93
C ASP A 11 3.27 -48.30 -149.50
N ILE A 12 2.56 -47.41 -148.78
CA ILE A 12 1.94 -47.77 -147.49
C ILE A 12 0.73 -48.70 -147.72
N LEU A 13 -0.02 -48.51 -148.81
CA LEU A 13 -1.08 -49.43 -149.20
C LEU A 13 -0.52 -50.78 -149.69
N ASN A 14 0.64 -50.82 -150.35
CA ASN A 14 1.34 -52.07 -150.70
C ASN A 14 1.96 -52.75 -149.47
N GLN A 15 2.41 -52.02 -148.45
CA GLN A 15 2.94 -52.61 -147.22
C GLN A 15 1.84 -53.10 -146.26
N SER A 16 0.64 -52.50 -146.32
CA SER A 16 -0.52 -52.99 -145.57
C SER A 16 -1.27 -54.12 -146.30
N ARG A 17 -1.03 -54.29 -147.61
CA ARG A 17 -1.56 -55.37 -148.45
C ARG A 17 -0.94 -56.74 -148.13
N ASP A 18 0.29 -56.78 -147.59
CA ASP A 18 0.96 -58.00 -147.11
C ASP A 18 0.52 -58.46 -145.69
N VAL A 19 -0.09 -57.58 -144.90
CA VAL A 19 -0.54 -57.92 -143.52
C VAL A 19 -2.01 -58.33 -143.49
N LEU A 20 -2.81 -57.94 -144.48
CA LEU A 20 -4.26 -58.14 -144.48
C LEU A 20 -4.76 -59.25 -145.42
N TYR A 21 -3.97 -59.66 -146.42
CA TYR A 21 -4.39 -60.68 -147.40
C TYR A 21 -3.32 -61.75 -147.60
N GLY A 22 -3.07 -62.55 -146.56
CA GLY A 22 -2.48 -63.87 -146.73
C GLY A 22 -3.51 -64.85 -147.30
N GLU A 23 -3.91 -64.71 -148.58
CA GLU A 23 -4.40 -65.82 -149.41
C GLU A 23 -4.60 -65.43 -150.89
N GLN A 24 -4.52 -66.45 -151.74
CA GLN A 24 -4.44 -66.36 -153.20
C GLN A 24 -5.57 -65.57 -153.87
N ASN A 25 -5.16 -64.85 -154.92
CA ASN A 25 -5.97 -64.30 -156.02
C ASN A 25 -7.34 -64.95 -156.21
N LYS A 26 -8.40 -64.11 -156.19
CA LYS A 26 -9.42 -64.10 -157.25
C LYS A 26 -10.18 -62.77 -157.21
N THR A 27 -10.04 -62.00 -158.29
CA THR A 27 -11.02 -61.04 -158.86
C THR A 27 -11.91 -60.29 -157.87
N VAL A 28 -11.71 -58.97 -157.77
CA VAL A 28 -12.53 -58.02 -156.99
C VAL A 28 -14.00 -58.13 -157.41
N SER A 29 -14.77 -58.81 -156.57
CA SER A 29 -16.22 -58.92 -156.60
C SER A 29 -16.81 -57.87 -155.64
N LEU A 30 -18.03 -57.42 -155.94
CA LEU A 30 -18.85 -56.54 -155.08
C LEU A 30 -18.91 -57.06 -153.62
N GLU A 31 -18.78 -58.38 -153.44
CA GLU A 31 -18.74 -59.08 -152.16
C GLU A 31 -17.56 -58.64 -151.27
N ASN A 32 -16.37 -58.43 -151.83
CA ASN A 32 -15.19 -58.04 -151.04
C ASN A 32 -15.25 -56.58 -150.57
N LEU A 33 -15.84 -55.69 -151.37
CA LEU A 33 -16.08 -54.30 -150.98
C LEU A 33 -17.19 -54.23 -149.91
N TYR A 34 -18.20 -55.09 -150.01
CA TYR A 34 -19.26 -55.25 -149.00
C TYR A 34 -18.68 -55.76 -147.67
N GLN A 35 -17.79 -56.76 -147.69
CA GLN A 35 -17.11 -57.25 -146.48
C GLN A 35 -16.18 -56.21 -145.83
N LEU A 36 -15.46 -55.41 -146.62
CA LEU A 36 -14.66 -54.29 -146.08
C LEU A 36 -15.53 -53.17 -145.49
N MET A 37 -16.65 -52.82 -146.14
CA MET A 37 -17.61 -51.87 -145.57
C MET A 37 -18.26 -52.41 -144.30
N LEU A 38 -18.54 -53.72 -144.23
CA LEU A 38 -18.99 -54.41 -143.02
C LEU A 38 -17.95 -54.32 -141.90
N ASP A 39 -16.68 -54.57 -142.19
CA ASP A 39 -15.59 -54.47 -141.22
C ASP A 39 -15.38 -53.02 -140.75
N MET A 40 -15.39 -52.05 -141.67
CA MET A 40 -15.35 -50.63 -141.32
C MET A 40 -16.54 -50.22 -140.46
N ASN A 41 -17.74 -50.72 -140.75
CA ASN A 41 -18.94 -50.45 -139.95
C ASN A 41 -18.88 -51.12 -138.56
N ASN A 42 -18.29 -52.32 -138.46
CA ASN A 42 -18.03 -53.01 -137.20
C ASN A 42 -16.96 -52.29 -136.35
N ARG A 43 -15.94 -51.71 -136.99
CA ARG A 43 -14.95 -50.85 -136.32
C ARG A 43 -15.54 -49.51 -135.92
N LEU A 44 -16.40 -48.91 -136.73
CA LEU A 44 -17.13 -47.67 -136.40
C LEU A 44 -18.05 -47.89 -135.19
N THR A 45 -18.79 -48.99 -135.15
CA THR A 45 -19.62 -49.35 -133.99
C THR A 45 -18.77 -49.64 -132.74
N SER A 46 -17.58 -50.23 -132.88
CA SER A 46 -16.62 -50.37 -131.76
C SER A 46 -16.05 -49.03 -131.28
N ILE A 47 -15.75 -48.10 -132.20
CA ILE A 47 -15.30 -46.74 -131.89
C ILE A 47 -16.42 -45.96 -131.19
N GLU A 48 -17.66 -46.05 -131.64
CA GLU A 48 -18.82 -45.44 -130.96
C GLU A 48 -19.01 -46.00 -129.54
N LYS A 49 -18.80 -47.31 -129.36
CA LYS A 49 -18.81 -47.94 -128.03
C LYS A 49 -17.69 -47.40 -127.14
N GLY A 50 -16.48 -47.23 -127.69
CA GLY A 50 -15.36 -46.59 -127.00
C GLY A 50 -15.64 -45.13 -126.66
N MET A 51 -16.23 -44.36 -127.58
CA MET A 51 -16.62 -42.96 -127.38
C MET A 51 -17.67 -42.82 -126.27
N LYS A 52 -18.63 -43.76 -126.19
CA LYS A 52 -19.61 -43.84 -125.09
C LYS A 52 -18.94 -44.15 -123.76
N GLN A 53 -17.97 -45.06 -123.72
CA GLN A 53 -17.18 -45.33 -122.51
C GLN A 53 -16.36 -44.12 -122.07
N VAL A 54 -15.69 -43.42 -122.99
CA VAL A 54 -14.94 -42.19 -122.71
C VAL A 54 -15.86 -41.09 -122.18
N ASN A 55 -17.05 -40.92 -122.76
CA ASN A 55 -18.04 -39.97 -122.25
C ASN A 55 -18.55 -40.34 -120.86
N GLN A 56 -18.72 -41.64 -120.59
CA GLN A 56 -19.08 -42.12 -119.26
C GLN A 56 -17.95 -41.84 -118.25
N ILE A 57 -16.70 -42.11 -118.63
CA ILE A 57 -15.52 -41.79 -117.82
C ILE A 57 -15.44 -40.29 -117.54
N ASN A 58 -15.65 -39.43 -118.54
CA ASN A 58 -15.63 -37.98 -118.35
C ASN A 58 -16.72 -37.51 -117.38
N ARG A 59 -17.93 -38.06 -117.47
CA ARG A 59 -19.00 -37.76 -116.49
C ARG A 59 -18.59 -38.18 -115.08
N THR A 60 -18.05 -39.38 -114.91
CA THR A 60 -17.55 -39.83 -113.61
C THR A 60 -16.41 -38.98 -113.08
N LEU A 61 -15.49 -38.55 -113.96
CA LEU A 61 -14.38 -37.67 -113.60
C LEU A 61 -14.89 -36.29 -113.14
N THR A 62 -15.91 -35.76 -113.81
CA THR A 62 -16.53 -34.47 -113.45
C THR A 62 -17.22 -34.54 -112.08
N ASN A 63 -17.89 -35.66 -111.79
CA ASN A 63 -18.49 -35.91 -110.48
C ASN A 63 -17.41 -36.04 -109.40
N LEU A 64 -16.36 -36.83 -109.65
CA LEU A 64 -15.23 -36.98 -108.72
C LEU A 64 -14.56 -35.64 -108.42
N VAL A 65 -14.37 -34.77 -109.41
CA VAL A 65 -13.81 -33.41 -109.20
C VAL A 65 -14.73 -32.56 -108.31
N SER A 66 -16.05 -32.69 -108.47
CA SER A 66 -17.03 -31.98 -107.64
C SER A 66 -16.98 -32.46 -106.20
N GLU A 67 -16.95 -33.78 -105.96
CA GLU A 67 -16.77 -34.38 -104.64
C GLU A 67 -15.42 -33.97 -104.01
N LEU A 68 -14.34 -33.94 -104.80
CA LEU A 68 -13.03 -33.46 -104.35
C LEU A 68 -13.08 -31.99 -103.91
N HIS A 69 -13.86 -31.16 -104.60
CA HIS A 69 -14.05 -29.77 -104.20
C HIS A 69 -14.82 -29.64 -102.89
N GLU A 70 -15.86 -30.45 -102.68
CA GLU A 70 -16.59 -30.52 -101.41
C GLU A 70 -15.66 -30.97 -100.26
N VAL A 71 -14.85 -32.01 -100.48
CA VAL A 71 -13.83 -32.47 -99.52
C VAL A 71 -12.85 -31.34 -99.19
N LYS A 72 -12.38 -30.58 -100.19
CA LYS A 72 -11.50 -29.42 -99.94
C LYS A 72 -12.19 -28.35 -99.07
N SER A 73 -13.48 -28.11 -99.28
CA SER A 73 -14.27 -27.17 -98.50
C SER A 73 -14.42 -27.62 -97.04
N THR A 74 -14.72 -28.90 -96.80
CA THR A 74 -14.82 -29.45 -95.44
C THR A 74 -13.47 -29.44 -94.73
N VAL A 75 -12.38 -29.82 -95.41
CA VAL A 75 -11.00 -29.72 -94.88
C VAL A 75 -10.66 -28.28 -94.48
N SER A 76 -11.05 -27.29 -95.28
CA SER A 76 -10.82 -25.87 -94.94
C SER A 76 -11.61 -25.40 -93.71
N LYS A 77 -12.82 -25.92 -93.48
CA LYS A 77 -13.58 -25.65 -92.25
C LYS A 77 -12.92 -26.30 -91.04
N ILE A 78 -12.52 -27.57 -91.17
CA ILE A 78 -11.82 -28.31 -90.11
C ILE A 78 -10.53 -27.58 -89.69
N ASP A 79 -9.73 -27.08 -90.63
CA ASP A 79 -8.52 -26.29 -90.32
C ASP A 79 -8.82 -25.05 -89.47
N LYS A 80 -9.92 -24.34 -89.76
CA LYS A 80 -10.35 -23.17 -88.97
C LYS A 80 -10.77 -23.57 -87.55
N ASP A 81 -11.53 -24.65 -87.41
CA ASP A 81 -11.98 -25.15 -86.11
C ASP A 81 -10.79 -25.62 -85.26
N VAL A 82 -9.82 -26.31 -85.86
CA VAL A 82 -8.56 -26.72 -85.21
C VAL A 82 -7.78 -25.51 -84.71
N LYS A 83 -7.63 -24.44 -85.51
CA LYS A 83 -6.97 -23.20 -85.08
C LYS A 83 -7.69 -22.52 -83.91
N SER A 84 -9.02 -22.48 -83.95
CA SER A 84 -9.84 -21.94 -82.86
C SER A 84 -9.68 -22.74 -81.57
N LEU A 85 -9.69 -24.07 -81.66
CA LEU A 85 -9.47 -24.98 -80.53
C LEU A 85 -8.07 -24.81 -79.95
N ASN A 86 -7.04 -24.68 -80.79
CA ASN A 86 -5.67 -24.50 -80.32
C ASN A 86 -5.52 -23.23 -79.48
N ASN A 87 -6.07 -22.11 -79.95
CA ASN A 87 -6.06 -20.85 -79.19
C ASN A 87 -6.82 -20.96 -77.85
N ARG A 88 -7.85 -21.81 -77.77
CA ARG A 88 -8.58 -22.08 -76.51
C ARG A 88 -7.75 -22.95 -75.57
N CYS A 89 -7.08 -23.97 -76.08
CA CYS A 89 -6.14 -24.79 -75.31
C CYS A 89 -5.03 -23.93 -74.70
N ASP A 90 -4.41 -23.04 -75.48
CA ASP A 90 -3.35 -22.16 -74.99
C ASP A 90 -3.83 -21.27 -73.84
N LYS A 91 -5.04 -20.69 -73.97
CA LYS A 91 -5.66 -19.90 -72.89
C LYS A 91 -5.88 -20.73 -71.64
N GLN A 92 -6.43 -21.93 -71.77
CA GLN A 92 -6.66 -22.82 -70.64
C GLN A 92 -5.35 -23.22 -69.97
N GLU A 93 -4.28 -23.45 -70.73
CA GLU A 93 -2.96 -23.77 -70.18
C GLU A 93 -2.37 -22.62 -69.36
N THR A 94 -2.59 -21.37 -69.79
CA THR A 94 -2.20 -20.20 -68.99
C THR A 94 -3.01 -20.04 -67.70
N GLU A 95 -4.32 -20.32 -67.74
CA GLU A 95 -5.18 -20.28 -66.55
C GLU A 95 -4.83 -21.39 -65.55
N ILE A 96 -4.57 -22.60 -66.04
CA ILE A 96 -4.11 -23.73 -65.21
C ILE A 96 -2.78 -23.39 -64.54
N SER A 97 -1.85 -22.74 -65.25
CA SER A 97 -0.57 -22.31 -64.69
C SER A 97 -0.76 -21.29 -63.55
N LYS A 98 -1.68 -20.33 -63.69
CA LYS A 98 -2.01 -19.36 -62.63
C LYS A 98 -2.60 -20.06 -61.41
N VAL A 99 -3.61 -20.91 -61.60
CA VAL A 99 -4.25 -21.68 -60.53
C VAL A 99 -3.25 -22.58 -59.80
N THR A 100 -2.32 -23.18 -60.53
CA THR A 100 -1.24 -24.00 -59.94
C THR A 100 -0.34 -23.15 -59.04
N THR A 101 0.00 -21.94 -59.48
CA THR A 101 0.81 -20.99 -58.69
C THR A 101 0.06 -20.53 -57.44
N ASP A 102 -1.23 -20.20 -57.56
CA ASP A 102 -2.05 -19.77 -56.42
C ASP A 102 -2.23 -20.89 -55.39
N ASN A 103 -2.45 -22.12 -55.83
CA ASN A 103 -2.51 -23.30 -54.96
C ASN A 103 -1.18 -23.54 -54.23
N PHE A 104 -0.05 -23.33 -54.90
CA PHE A 104 1.25 -23.42 -54.25
C PHE A 104 1.42 -22.38 -53.14
N ASN A 105 1.02 -21.14 -53.40
CA ASN A 105 1.08 -20.06 -52.41
C ASN A 105 0.13 -20.30 -51.22
N LEU A 106 -1.10 -20.73 -51.49
CA LEU A 106 -2.08 -21.08 -50.44
C LEU A 106 -1.56 -22.20 -49.54
N ASN A 107 -0.93 -23.23 -50.12
CA ASN A 107 -0.31 -24.29 -49.32
C ASN A 107 0.80 -23.76 -48.41
N LYS A 108 1.61 -22.81 -48.90
CA LYS A 108 2.64 -22.16 -48.08
C LYS A 108 2.01 -21.42 -46.89
N ASP A 109 0.96 -20.64 -47.12
CA ASP A 109 0.26 -19.90 -46.06
C ASP A 109 -0.39 -20.83 -45.03
N ILE A 110 -1.00 -21.93 -45.47
CA ILE A 110 -1.55 -22.96 -44.58
C ILE A 110 -0.47 -23.57 -43.69
N THR A 111 0.71 -23.90 -44.26
CA THR A 111 1.82 -24.44 -43.46
C THR A 111 2.32 -23.45 -42.42
N GLN A 112 2.38 -22.16 -42.77
CA GLN A 112 2.80 -21.12 -41.84
C GLN A 112 1.78 -20.90 -40.72
N LEU A 113 0.48 -20.86 -41.06
CA LEU A 113 -0.61 -20.75 -40.07
C LEU A 113 -0.60 -21.91 -39.08
N ASN A 114 -0.41 -23.14 -39.55
CA ASN A 114 -0.32 -24.31 -38.68
C ASN A 114 0.86 -24.21 -37.70
N LYS A 115 2.00 -23.67 -38.16
CA LYS A 115 3.16 -23.44 -37.29
C LYS A 115 2.85 -22.42 -36.20
N THR A 116 2.25 -21.28 -36.57
CA THR A 116 1.88 -20.24 -35.61
C THR A 116 0.83 -20.72 -34.61
N ASN A 117 -0.13 -21.55 -35.07
CA ASN A 117 -1.18 -22.09 -34.20
C ASN A 117 -0.58 -23.06 -33.16
N ALA A 118 0.38 -23.90 -33.58
CA ALA A 118 1.11 -24.76 -32.65
C ALA A 118 1.95 -23.96 -31.64
N GLU A 119 2.48 -22.81 -32.01
CA GLU A 119 3.17 -21.91 -31.08
C GLU A 119 2.20 -21.25 -30.08
N THR A 120 1.03 -20.80 -30.55
CA THR A 120 0.01 -20.23 -29.66
C THR A 120 -0.51 -21.27 -28.66
N ASP A 121 -0.70 -22.52 -29.07
CA ASP A 121 -1.15 -23.60 -28.17
C ASP A 121 -0.13 -23.86 -27.05
N ARG A 122 1.17 -23.84 -27.36
CA ARG A 122 2.23 -23.97 -26.34
C ARG A 122 2.22 -22.80 -25.36
N ASN A 123 2.02 -21.58 -25.85
CA ASN A 123 1.94 -20.40 -24.98
C ASN A 123 0.71 -20.46 -24.06
N LEU A 124 -0.44 -20.89 -24.58
CA LEU A 124 -1.66 -21.07 -23.79
C LEU A 124 -1.48 -22.12 -22.70
N GLN A 125 -0.80 -23.23 -23.01
CA GLN A 125 -0.47 -24.24 -22.01
C GLN A 125 0.41 -23.66 -20.88
N GLY A 126 1.46 -22.91 -21.24
CA GLY A 126 2.35 -22.28 -20.24
C GLY A 126 1.61 -21.27 -19.35
N ILE A 127 0.65 -20.53 -19.90
CA ILE A 127 -0.21 -19.64 -19.11
C ILE A 127 -1.12 -20.44 -18.17
N SER A 128 -1.68 -21.56 -18.64
CA SER A 128 -2.52 -22.43 -17.81
C SER A 128 -1.74 -22.96 -16.60
N ASP A 129 -0.55 -23.51 -16.83
CA ASP A 129 0.31 -24.08 -15.78
C ASP A 129 0.69 -23.00 -14.75
N PHE A 130 1.01 -21.78 -15.21
CA PHE A 130 1.27 -20.65 -14.32
C PHE A 130 0.04 -20.27 -13.49
N MET A 131 -1.15 -20.32 -14.10
CA MET A 131 -2.38 -19.93 -13.42
C MET A 131 -2.78 -20.93 -12.32
N ASP A 132 -2.48 -22.22 -12.53
CA ASP A 132 -2.67 -23.25 -11.51
C ASP A 132 -1.69 -23.05 -10.32
N ASP A 133 -0.40 -22.82 -10.58
CA ASP A 133 0.59 -22.50 -9.52
C ASP A 133 0.22 -21.21 -8.77
N PHE A 134 -0.24 -20.19 -9.49
CA PHE A 134 -0.71 -18.94 -8.87
C PHE A 134 -1.91 -19.18 -7.94
N LYS A 135 -2.86 -20.01 -8.37
CA LYS A 135 -4.05 -20.33 -7.58
C LYS A 135 -3.69 -21.09 -6.31
N GLU A 136 -2.78 -22.07 -6.40
CA GLU A 136 -2.28 -22.81 -5.25
C GLU A 136 -1.59 -21.89 -4.23
N LYS A 137 -0.67 -21.03 -4.69
CA LYS A 137 0.00 -20.05 -3.83
C LYS A 137 -0.98 -19.05 -3.21
N HIS A 138 -1.98 -18.61 -3.97
CA HIS A 138 -2.99 -17.71 -3.44
C HIS A 138 -3.79 -18.38 -2.31
N GLU A 139 -4.17 -19.64 -2.47
CA GLU A 139 -4.90 -20.39 -1.45
C GLU A 139 -4.06 -20.64 -0.20
N GLN A 140 -2.76 -20.94 -0.35
CA GLN A 140 -1.84 -21.03 0.78
C GLN A 140 -1.70 -19.70 1.52
N ASN A 141 -1.49 -18.60 0.81
CA ASN A 141 -1.43 -17.27 1.41
C ASN A 141 -2.72 -16.91 2.16
N ALA A 142 -3.89 -17.32 1.65
CA ALA A 142 -5.16 -17.11 2.34
C ALA A 142 -5.23 -17.87 3.67
N LYS A 143 -4.69 -19.09 3.74
CA LYS A 143 -4.57 -19.87 4.98
C LYS A 143 -3.61 -19.21 5.96
N ASP A 144 -2.44 -18.76 5.49
CA ASP A 144 -1.43 -18.11 6.33
C ASP A 144 -1.96 -16.81 6.93
N VAL A 145 -2.64 -15.98 6.12
CA VAL A 145 -3.29 -14.74 6.60
C VAL A 145 -4.34 -15.05 7.66
N LYS A 146 -5.14 -16.10 7.48
CA LYS A 146 -6.14 -16.51 8.48
C LYS A 146 -5.46 -16.95 9.78
N HIS A 147 -4.37 -17.71 9.71
CA HIS A 147 -3.63 -18.16 10.89
C HIS A 147 -3.01 -16.97 11.63
N VAL A 148 -2.31 -16.07 10.92
CA VAL A 148 -1.74 -14.85 11.49
C VAL A 148 -2.82 -14.01 12.18
N LYS A 149 -4.00 -13.86 11.55
CA LYS A 149 -5.12 -13.11 12.15
C LYS A 149 -5.55 -13.72 13.48
N THR A 150 -5.71 -15.04 13.56
CA THR A 150 -6.07 -15.74 14.80
C THR A 150 -5.01 -15.56 15.88
N THR A 151 -3.73 -15.72 15.54
CA THR A 151 -2.61 -15.55 16.48
C THR A 151 -2.53 -14.12 17.00
N VAL A 152 -2.69 -13.12 16.13
CA VAL A 152 -2.72 -11.70 16.52
C VAL A 152 -3.89 -11.41 17.46
N THR A 153 -5.09 -11.98 17.21
CA THR A 153 -6.21 -11.80 18.13
C THR A 153 -5.98 -12.45 19.49
N GLN A 154 -5.34 -13.61 19.53
CA GLN A 154 -5.00 -14.27 20.79
C GLN A 154 -3.98 -13.44 21.60
N VAL A 155 -2.87 -13.07 20.97
CA VAL A 155 -1.82 -12.26 21.62
C VAL A 155 -2.39 -10.92 22.12
N LYS A 156 -3.29 -10.30 21.36
CA LYS A 156 -3.96 -9.06 21.80
C LYS A 156 -4.76 -9.26 23.09
N ASN A 157 -5.48 -10.37 23.20
CA ASN A 157 -6.28 -10.67 24.39
C ASN A 157 -5.37 -10.99 25.58
N ASP A 158 -4.35 -11.82 25.39
CA ASP A 158 -3.40 -12.19 26.44
C ASP A 158 -2.68 -10.94 27.01
N LEU A 159 -2.25 -10.01 26.14
CA LEU A 159 -1.65 -8.74 26.55
C LEU A 159 -2.62 -7.84 27.33
N ASN A 160 -3.90 -7.87 26.96
CA ASN A 160 -4.91 -7.09 27.65
C ASN A 160 -5.17 -7.64 29.06
N ASP A 161 -5.23 -8.96 29.21
CA ASP A 161 -5.42 -9.62 30.50
C ASP A 161 -4.23 -9.36 31.43
N GLN A 162 -3.00 -9.50 30.92
CA GLN A 162 -1.77 -9.14 31.65
C GLN A 162 -1.76 -7.66 32.08
N ALA A 163 -2.24 -6.76 31.23
CA ALA A 163 -2.31 -5.33 31.55
C ALA A 163 -3.36 -5.01 32.63
N ILE A 164 -4.40 -5.84 32.79
CA ILE A 164 -5.40 -5.69 33.86
C ILE A 164 -4.80 -6.18 35.19
N GLU A 165 -4.15 -7.34 35.19
CA GLU A 165 -3.51 -7.89 36.39
C GLU A 165 -2.43 -6.96 36.95
N LEU A 166 -1.53 -6.47 36.09
CA LEU A 166 -0.48 -5.53 36.50
C LEU A 166 -1.05 -4.23 37.07
N ARG A 167 -2.15 -3.70 36.50
CA ARG A 167 -2.80 -2.50 37.05
C ARG A 167 -3.39 -2.76 38.43
N HIS A 168 -3.97 -3.93 38.65
CA HIS A 168 -4.51 -4.31 39.95
C HIS A 168 -3.39 -4.44 40.99
N GLU A 169 -2.28 -5.09 40.64
CA GLU A 169 -1.12 -5.24 41.52
C GLU A 169 -0.47 -3.90 41.88
N ILE A 170 -0.28 -3.02 40.89
CA ILE A 170 0.24 -1.66 41.11
C ILE A 170 -0.69 -0.86 42.03
N LYS A 171 -2.01 -0.96 41.83
CA LYS A 171 -2.99 -0.26 42.67
C LYS A 171 -2.95 -0.77 44.12
N SER A 172 -2.86 -2.08 44.30
CA SER A 172 -2.78 -2.71 45.62
C SER A 172 -1.52 -2.28 46.38
N THR A 173 -0.35 -2.39 45.72
CA THR A 173 0.94 -2.00 46.32
C THR A 173 1.01 -0.51 46.62
N LEU A 174 0.49 0.36 45.76
CA LEU A 174 0.40 1.80 46.03
C LEU A 174 -0.50 2.12 47.23
N SER A 175 -1.59 1.37 47.41
CA SER A 175 -2.45 1.53 48.58
C SER A 175 -1.72 1.16 49.86
N GLY A 176 -1.02 0.01 49.88
CA GLY A 176 -0.25 -0.43 51.04
C GLY A 176 0.90 0.53 51.39
N ILE A 177 1.68 0.95 50.39
CA ILE A 177 2.77 1.93 50.59
C ILE A 177 2.22 3.25 51.13
N ARG A 178 1.03 3.67 50.70
CA ARG A 178 0.42 4.90 51.18
C ARG A 178 0.02 4.79 52.65
N GLU A 179 -0.62 3.69 53.04
CA GLU A 179 -1.02 3.41 54.42
C GLU A 179 0.21 3.37 55.34
N GLU A 180 1.25 2.60 54.97
CA GLU A 180 2.50 2.55 55.72
C GLU A 180 3.16 3.93 55.86
N ASN A 181 3.11 4.76 54.80
CA ASN A 181 3.64 6.12 54.87
C ASN A 181 2.83 7.04 55.80
N GLU A 182 1.51 6.87 55.87
CA GLU A 182 0.66 7.61 56.79
C GLU A 182 0.96 7.21 58.24
N ASP A 183 1.06 5.90 58.51
CA ASP A 183 1.45 5.34 59.82
C ASP A 183 2.85 5.80 60.26
N LEU A 184 3.82 5.79 59.35
CA LEU A 184 5.18 6.26 59.62
C LEU A 184 5.19 7.76 59.92
N LYS A 185 4.42 8.58 59.19
CA LYS A 185 4.31 10.01 59.47
C LYS A 185 3.70 10.27 60.84
N GLU A 186 2.66 9.54 61.20
CA GLU A 186 2.02 9.64 62.52
C GLU A 186 3.00 9.23 63.64
N THR A 187 3.68 8.09 63.47
CA THR A 187 4.68 7.59 64.43
C THR A 187 5.83 8.58 64.61
N VAL A 188 6.36 9.12 63.51
CA VAL A 188 7.43 10.14 63.56
C VAL A 188 6.94 11.41 64.25
N LEU A 189 5.71 11.84 64.01
CA LEU A 189 5.12 13.01 64.68
C LEU A 189 4.97 12.77 66.19
N ASP A 190 4.48 11.60 66.61
CA ASP A 190 4.33 11.25 68.02
C ASP A 190 5.69 11.17 68.73
N LEU A 191 6.68 10.50 68.12
CA LEU A 191 8.05 10.45 68.66
C LEU A 191 8.66 11.84 68.82
N LYS A 192 8.49 12.73 67.82
CA LYS A 192 8.95 14.12 67.92
C LYS A 192 8.24 14.87 69.04
N CYS A 193 6.91 14.70 69.17
CA CYS A 193 6.15 15.29 70.28
C CYS A 193 6.66 14.82 71.65
N ARG A 194 6.89 13.52 71.83
CA ARG A 194 7.39 12.94 73.08
C ARG A 194 8.79 13.44 73.40
N SER A 195 9.68 13.49 72.41
CA SER A 195 11.06 13.96 72.56
C SER A 195 11.14 15.44 72.96
N MET A 196 10.27 16.28 72.39
CA MET A 196 10.23 17.73 72.62
C MET A 196 9.35 18.16 73.81
N LYS A 197 8.59 17.24 74.42
CA LYS A 197 7.59 17.53 75.47
C LYS A 197 8.13 18.36 76.63
N ASN A 198 9.37 18.10 77.05
CA ASN A 198 9.99 18.77 78.19
C ASN A 198 10.96 19.89 77.78
N ASN A 199 10.79 20.46 76.59
CA ASN A 199 11.65 21.52 76.08
C ASN A 199 10.94 22.86 76.11
N LEU A 200 11.64 23.89 76.57
CA LEU A 200 11.21 25.29 76.43
C LEU A 200 12.14 26.05 75.50
N VAL A 201 11.53 26.90 74.69
CA VAL A 201 12.18 27.84 73.77
C VAL A 201 12.19 29.21 74.40
N PHE A 202 13.38 29.74 74.65
CA PHE A 202 13.63 31.08 75.17
C PHE A 202 14.05 32.00 74.03
N THR A 203 13.34 33.10 73.88
CA THR A 203 13.56 34.10 72.83
C THR A 203 13.89 35.46 73.44
N GLY A 204 14.67 36.28 72.73
CA GLY A 204 15.05 37.62 73.18
C GLY A 204 16.25 37.70 74.11
N LEU A 205 16.92 36.57 74.38
CA LEU A 205 18.17 36.53 75.17
C LEU A 205 19.35 36.95 74.31
N HIS A 206 20.09 37.98 74.73
CA HIS A 206 21.26 38.49 74.01
C HIS A 206 22.27 37.36 73.75
N GLU A 207 22.86 37.35 72.56
CA GLU A 207 23.76 36.30 72.09
C GLU A 207 25.20 36.80 72.14
N ILE A 208 26.06 36.04 72.82
CA ILE A 208 27.47 36.35 73.00
C ILE A 208 28.27 35.18 72.41
N GLN A 209 29.41 35.50 71.78
CA GLN A 209 30.31 34.48 71.26
C GLN A 209 30.82 33.58 72.40
N GLU A 210 30.79 32.26 72.20
CA GLU A 210 31.24 31.25 73.17
C GLU A 210 30.55 31.35 74.54
N GLU A 211 29.28 31.72 74.57
CA GLU A 211 28.52 31.75 75.81
C GLU A 211 28.18 30.35 76.34
N ASP A 212 28.16 30.22 77.67
CA ASP A 212 27.50 29.11 78.33
C ASP A 212 25.98 29.34 78.36
N THR A 213 25.29 28.68 77.44
CA THR A 213 23.83 28.78 77.32
C THR A 213 23.08 28.26 78.55
N GLU A 214 23.65 27.31 79.30
CA GLU A 214 23.02 26.81 80.53
C GLU A 214 23.05 27.88 81.62
N ASP A 215 24.21 28.51 81.81
CA ASP A 215 24.39 29.62 82.75
C ASP A 215 23.50 30.81 82.43
N VAL A 216 23.35 31.13 81.14
CA VAL A 216 22.42 32.19 80.67
C VAL A 216 20.98 31.87 81.09
N ILE A 217 20.53 30.62 80.88
CA ILE A 217 19.21 30.20 81.33
C ILE A 217 19.09 30.23 82.85
N ARG A 218 20.08 29.74 83.60
CA ARG A 218 20.06 29.75 85.08
C ARG A 218 19.93 31.17 85.64
N LYS A 219 20.73 32.11 85.13
CA LYS A 219 20.67 33.54 85.48
C LYS A 219 19.31 34.13 85.12
N PHE A 220 18.77 33.79 83.95
CA PHE A 220 17.45 34.23 83.52
C PHE A 220 16.34 33.72 84.46
N LEU A 221 16.36 32.44 84.83
CA LEU A 221 15.37 31.85 85.74
C LEU A 221 15.38 32.53 87.12
N LEU A 222 16.56 32.87 87.65
CA LEU A 222 16.71 33.57 88.92
C LEU A 222 16.24 35.03 88.83
N ASN A 223 16.77 35.80 87.88
CA ASN A 223 16.58 37.25 87.82
C ASN A 223 15.20 37.64 87.29
N GLU A 224 14.73 36.98 86.23
CA GLU A 224 13.52 37.37 85.52
C GLU A 224 12.28 36.63 86.05
N LEU A 225 12.43 35.35 86.41
CA LEU A 225 11.32 34.50 86.87
C LEU A 225 11.29 34.26 88.38
N ARG A 226 12.30 34.72 89.14
CA ARG A 226 12.44 34.54 90.60
C ARG A 226 12.39 33.08 91.05
N ILE A 227 12.95 32.18 90.23
CA ILE A 227 13.07 30.77 90.55
C ILE A 227 14.42 30.56 91.22
N THR A 228 14.41 30.45 92.56
CA THR A 228 15.63 30.39 93.39
C THR A 228 16.15 28.97 93.61
N HIS A 229 15.33 27.94 93.37
CA HIS A 229 15.76 26.55 93.52
C HIS A 229 16.55 26.08 92.29
N ARG A 230 17.45 25.11 92.49
CA ARG A 230 18.24 24.53 91.40
C ARG A 230 17.33 23.72 90.47
N VAL A 231 17.25 24.15 89.21
CA VAL A 231 16.57 23.43 88.14
C VAL A 231 17.57 22.51 87.44
N GLU A 232 17.22 21.23 87.28
CA GLU A 232 18.03 20.28 86.51
C GLU A 232 17.69 20.39 85.02
N LEU A 233 18.69 20.79 84.23
CA LEU A 233 18.60 20.93 82.78
C LEU A 233 19.38 19.79 82.13
N GLY A 234 18.84 19.28 81.02
CA GLY A 234 19.58 18.42 80.10
C GLY A 234 20.31 19.29 79.07
N ASN A 235 20.24 18.90 77.80
CA ASN A 235 20.85 19.68 76.73
C ASN A 235 20.23 21.09 76.62
N VAL A 236 21.09 22.11 76.67
CA VAL A 236 20.77 23.51 76.42
C VAL A 236 21.63 23.99 75.26
N HIS A 237 21.02 24.59 74.24
CA HIS A 237 21.74 25.10 73.09
C HIS A 237 20.92 26.15 72.33
N ARG A 238 21.61 27.02 71.58
CA ARG A 238 20.97 27.90 70.59
C ARG A 238 20.60 27.11 69.34
N PHE A 239 19.45 27.43 68.75
CA PHE A 239 19.01 26.85 67.48
C PHE A 239 18.49 27.93 66.53
N GLY A 240 18.49 27.62 65.23
CA GLY A 240 18.14 28.55 64.15
C GLY A 240 19.36 29.13 63.44
N HIS A 241 19.11 29.75 62.28
CA HIS A 241 20.15 30.38 61.47
C HIS A 241 20.72 31.62 62.18
N GLY A 242 22.05 31.71 62.28
CA GLY A 242 22.73 32.86 62.85
C GLY A 242 22.39 34.15 62.12
N ALA A 243 22.60 35.29 62.78
CA ALA A 243 22.51 36.57 62.09
C ALA A 243 23.53 36.58 60.93
N MET A 244 23.04 36.74 59.69
CA MET A 244 23.89 36.98 58.54
C MET A 244 24.74 38.23 58.81
N PRO A 245 26.05 38.23 58.48
CA PRO A 245 26.90 39.41 58.67
C PRO A 245 26.26 40.64 57.99
N GLY A 246 26.02 41.70 58.76
CA GLY A 246 25.47 42.97 58.24
C GLY A 246 23.96 43.18 58.39
N ARG A 247 23.18 42.21 58.89
CA ARG A 247 21.82 42.49 59.42
C ARG A 247 21.87 42.46 60.94
N ARG A 248 21.38 43.51 61.61
CA ARG A 248 21.02 43.47 63.05
C ARG A 248 19.92 42.42 63.23
N GLY A 249 20.32 41.16 63.34
CA GLY A 249 19.43 40.02 63.52
C GLY A 249 18.87 39.97 64.93
N ARG A 250 17.69 39.37 65.09
CA ARG A 250 17.19 38.99 66.41
C ARG A 250 18.09 37.88 66.95
N PRO A 251 18.43 37.87 68.26
CA PRO A 251 19.28 36.83 68.82
C PRO A 251 18.64 35.44 68.63
N ARG A 252 19.46 34.41 68.37
CA ARG A 252 18.95 33.05 68.16
C ARG A 252 18.27 32.53 69.43
N PRO A 253 17.09 31.89 69.34
CA PRO A 253 16.45 31.31 70.50
C PRO A 253 17.30 30.19 71.14
N ILE A 254 17.18 30.03 72.46
CA ILE A 254 17.77 28.91 73.22
C ILE A 254 16.68 27.87 73.46
N VAL A 255 16.95 26.60 73.14
CA VAL A 255 16.16 25.46 73.62
C VAL A 255 16.83 24.90 74.85
N ALA A 256 16.07 24.76 75.94
CA ALA A 256 16.51 24.05 77.13
C ALA A 256 15.59 22.87 77.42
N ARG A 257 16.18 21.68 77.57
CA ARG A 257 15.48 20.47 78.02
C ARG A 257 15.43 20.44 79.55
N PHE A 258 14.23 20.32 80.11
CA PHE A 258 14.03 20.15 81.54
C PHE A 258 13.97 18.66 81.89
N ILE A 259 14.72 18.25 82.92
CA ILE A 259 14.68 16.85 83.38
C ILE A 259 13.33 16.56 84.06
N PHE A 260 12.85 17.48 84.91
CA PHE A 260 11.59 17.34 85.63
C PHE A 260 10.50 18.24 85.06
N TYR A 261 9.35 17.63 84.73
CA TYR A 261 8.17 18.37 84.26
C TYR A 261 7.67 19.41 85.29
N LYS A 262 7.84 19.15 86.59
CA LYS A 262 7.47 20.09 87.66
C LYS A 262 8.21 21.42 87.54
N ASP A 263 9.47 21.40 87.13
CA ASP A 263 10.27 22.61 86.93
C ASP A 263 9.81 23.36 85.68
N LEU A 264 9.58 22.64 84.58
CA LEU A 264 9.03 23.21 83.36
C LEU A 264 7.68 23.91 83.62
N ALA A 265 6.77 23.25 84.33
CA ALA A 265 5.47 23.80 84.67
C ALA A 265 5.59 25.07 85.53
N ARG A 266 6.55 25.10 86.47
CA ARG A 266 6.84 26.27 87.31
C ARG A 266 7.41 27.44 86.51
N VAL A 267 8.29 27.16 85.55
CA VAL A 267 8.79 28.18 84.61
C VAL A 267 7.62 28.79 83.84
N LEU A 268 6.76 27.95 83.25
CA LEU A 268 5.57 28.39 82.52
C LEU A 268 4.61 29.20 83.40
N SER A 269 4.35 28.79 84.64
CA SER A 269 3.46 29.51 85.55
C SER A 269 3.99 30.88 85.95
N ASN A 270 5.30 31.11 85.88
CA ASN A 270 5.92 32.39 86.22
C ASN A 270 6.11 33.33 85.01
N THR A 271 5.79 32.89 83.79
CA THR A 271 5.98 33.69 82.56
C THR A 271 5.17 34.98 82.52
N TYR A 272 4.09 35.12 83.32
CA TYR A 272 3.35 36.39 83.43
C TYR A 272 4.24 37.57 83.86
N ARG A 273 5.35 37.29 84.57
CA ARG A 273 6.34 38.29 85.00
C ARG A 273 7.15 38.87 83.84
N LEU A 274 7.13 38.23 82.67
CA LEU A 274 7.79 38.69 81.46
C LEU A 274 6.93 39.67 80.65
N LYS A 275 5.69 39.96 81.09
CA LYS A 275 4.81 40.91 80.39
C LYS A 275 5.48 42.29 80.33
N GLY A 276 5.67 42.80 79.11
CA GLY A 276 6.32 44.08 78.85
C GLY A 276 7.85 44.00 78.67
N LYS A 277 8.46 42.82 78.86
CA LYS A 277 9.89 42.57 78.62
C LYS A 277 10.12 42.02 77.20
N PRO A 278 11.35 42.12 76.65
CA PRO A 278 11.65 41.61 75.31
C PRO A 278 11.79 40.07 75.23
N TYR A 279 11.52 39.36 76.33
CA TYR A 279 11.72 37.92 76.45
C TYR A 279 10.43 37.15 76.18
N GLY A 280 10.55 35.99 75.52
CA GLY A 280 9.45 35.05 75.33
C GLY A 280 9.87 33.64 75.73
N VAL A 281 8.98 32.92 76.41
CA VAL A 281 9.17 31.53 76.82
C VAL A 281 7.98 30.71 76.34
N ASN A 282 8.23 29.76 75.43
CA ASN A 282 7.19 28.92 74.84
C ASN A 282 7.60 27.45 74.89
N GLN A 283 6.62 26.54 74.86
CA GLN A 283 6.90 25.11 74.64
C GLN A 283 7.42 24.89 73.21
N GLN A 284 8.34 23.93 73.05
CA GLN A 284 8.80 23.51 71.73
C GLN A 284 7.79 22.54 71.09
N PHE A 285 7.48 22.76 69.81
CA PHE A 285 6.66 21.85 69.03
C PHE A 285 7.36 21.44 67.72
N PRO A 286 7.05 20.25 67.17
CA PRO A 286 7.47 19.87 65.83
C PRO A 286 6.93 20.86 64.77
N ASP A 287 7.64 20.98 63.65
CA ASP A 287 7.32 21.97 62.60
C ASP A 287 5.88 21.88 62.08
N VAL A 288 5.34 20.66 61.93
CA VAL A 288 3.96 20.42 61.48
C VAL A 288 2.95 21.08 62.44
N ILE A 289 3.17 20.95 63.75
CA ILE A 289 2.33 21.56 64.78
C ILE A 289 2.56 23.08 64.83
N GLU A 290 3.81 23.55 64.70
CA GLU A 290 4.09 25.00 64.62
C GLU A 290 3.40 25.66 63.42
N GLN A 291 3.38 25.00 62.26
CA GLN A 291 2.68 25.49 61.08
C GLN A 291 1.16 25.55 61.30
N ALA A 292 0.57 24.51 61.91
CA ALA A 292 -0.84 24.51 62.28
C ALA A 292 -1.16 25.62 63.30
N ARG A 293 -0.30 25.83 64.31
CA ARG A 293 -0.47 26.94 65.26
C ARG A 293 -0.38 28.31 64.60
N LYS A 294 0.54 28.47 63.63
CA LYS A 294 0.69 29.71 62.86
C LYS A 294 -0.56 30.10 62.09
N SER A 295 -1.27 29.14 61.48
CA SER A 295 -2.53 29.40 60.80
C SER A 295 -3.67 29.73 61.77
N LEU A 296 -3.61 29.24 63.01
CA LEU A 296 -4.61 29.50 64.05
C LEU A 296 -4.42 30.83 64.79
N TYR A 297 -3.21 31.41 64.82
CA TYR A 297 -2.96 32.66 65.55
C TYR A 297 -3.83 33.86 65.09
N PRO A 298 -4.07 34.11 63.78
CA PRO A 298 -4.98 35.18 63.35
C PRO A 298 -6.41 34.98 63.85
N ILE A 299 -6.93 33.76 63.73
CA ILE A 299 -8.28 33.38 64.16
C ILE A 299 -8.41 33.52 65.68
N MET A 300 -7.41 33.04 66.42
CA MET A 300 -7.33 33.18 67.87
C MET A 300 -7.35 34.64 68.33
N LYS A 301 -6.64 35.53 67.62
CA LYS A 301 -6.65 36.97 67.90
C LYS A 301 -8.01 37.59 67.62
N GLN A 302 -8.62 37.23 66.50
CA GLN A 302 -9.96 37.70 66.12
C GLN A 302 -11.00 37.28 67.17
N LYS A 303 -11.10 36.00 67.50
CA LYS A 303 -12.08 35.47 68.47
C LYS A 303 -11.89 36.06 69.86
N ARG A 304 -10.65 36.34 70.26
CA ARG A 304 -10.35 37.05 71.50
C ARG A 304 -10.81 38.51 71.46
N ALA A 305 -10.70 39.18 70.31
CA ALA A 305 -11.20 40.55 70.13
C ALA A 305 -12.74 40.60 70.16
N GLU A 306 -13.40 39.52 69.70
CA GLU A 306 -14.86 39.32 69.78
C GLU A 306 -15.34 39.00 71.22
N GLY A 307 -14.44 38.88 72.20
CA GLY A 307 -14.76 38.61 73.60
C GLY A 307 -14.89 37.12 73.97
N CYS A 308 -14.69 36.20 73.03
CA CYS A 308 -14.73 34.76 73.29
C CYS A 308 -13.54 34.28 74.15
N HIS A 309 -13.76 33.23 74.93
CA HIS A 309 -12.71 32.56 75.67
C HIS A 309 -11.94 31.59 74.77
N VAL A 310 -10.70 31.93 74.42
CA VAL A 310 -9.90 31.17 73.44
C VAL A 310 -8.69 30.48 74.09
N ARG A 311 -8.56 29.17 73.85
CA ARG A 311 -7.45 28.33 74.34
C ARG A 311 -6.85 27.49 73.20
N LEU A 312 -5.54 27.63 72.96
CA LEU A 312 -4.80 26.82 71.97
C LEU A 312 -4.03 25.71 72.69
N VAL A 313 -4.37 24.45 72.42
CA VAL A 313 -3.72 23.26 73.02
C VAL A 313 -3.11 22.44 71.88
N ARG A 314 -1.78 22.24 71.92
CA ARG A 314 -1.02 21.64 70.81
C ARG A 314 -1.30 22.37 69.49
N ASP A 315 -2.05 21.77 68.58
CA ASP A 315 -2.47 22.25 67.27
C ASP A 315 -3.99 22.52 67.17
N ILE A 316 -4.72 22.42 68.29
CA ILE A 316 -6.18 22.55 68.35
C ILE A 316 -6.57 23.84 69.05
N LEU A 317 -7.37 24.67 68.38
CA LEU A 317 -7.96 25.88 68.93
C LEU A 317 -9.32 25.55 69.57
N TYR A 318 -9.53 25.96 70.81
CA TYR A 318 -10.81 25.90 71.50
C TYR A 318 -11.37 27.32 71.68
N VAL A 319 -12.63 27.52 71.33
CA VAL A 319 -13.38 28.78 71.49
C VAL A 319 -14.59 28.47 72.35
N ASP A 320 -14.72 29.14 73.49
CA ASP A 320 -15.79 28.95 74.49
C ASP A 320 -15.97 27.47 74.91
N GLY A 321 -14.84 26.75 74.99
CA GLY A 321 -14.79 25.33 75.37
C GLY A 321 -15.03 24.34 74.24
N GLN A 322 -15.41 24.78 73.04
CA GLN A 322 -15.63 23.92 71.87
C GLN A 322 -14.43 23.95 70.92
N MET A 323 -14.12 22.80 70.30
CA MET A 323 -13.09 22.73 69.27
C MET A 323 -13.51 23.60 68.07
N TYR A 324 -12.62 24.51 67.68
CA TYR A 324 -12.81 25.34 66.50
C TYR A 324 -12.57 24.48 65.26
N THR A 325 -13.67 24.19 64.56
CA THR A 325 -13.62 23.69 63.19
C THR A 325 -13.68 24.91 62.28
N PRO A 326 -12.71 25.13 61.38
CA PRO A 326 -12.85 26.18 60.37
C PRO A 326 -14.16 25.92 59.59
N PRO A 327 -14.96 26.95 59.30
CA PRO A 327 -16.18 26.75 58.51
C PRO A 327 -15.78 26.13 57.18
N SER A 328 -16.16 24.87 56.96
CA SER A 328 -16.10 24.23 55.65
C SER A 328 -16.82 25.14 54.66
N ALA A 329 -16.31 25.26 53.44
CA ALA A 329 -16.85 26.12 52.39
C ALA A 329 -18.26 25.71 51.88
N GLU A 330 -19.04 24.98 52.67
CA GLU A 330 -20.34 24.40 52.31
C GLU A 330 -21.53 24.96 53.12
N ASP A 331 -21.30 25.72 54.20
CA ASP A 331 -22.39 26.25 55.06
C ASP A 331 -22.59 27.77 54.98
N SER A 332 -22.74 28.31 53.76
CA SER A 332 -23.42 29.61 53.59
C SER A 332 -24.14 29.71 52.24
N HIS A 333 -25.48 29.77 52.34
CA HIS A 333 -26.48 30.28 51.39
C HIS A 333 -27.37 29.26 50.64
N ALA A 334 -28.54 28.97 51.24
CA ALA A 334 -29.83 29.10 50.54
C ALA A 334 -30.04 30.62 50.28
N VAL A 335 -30.45 31.17 49.13
CA VAL A 335 -31.59 30.95 48.20
C VAL A 335 -31.32 31.84 46.94
N PRO A 336 -32.02 31.80 45.77
CA PRO A 336 -32.56 30.72 44.92
C PRO A 336 -31.93 30.70 43.48
N ALA A 337 -32.16 29.63 42.73
CA ALA A 337 -31.94 29.55 41.26
C ALA A 337 -32.92 30.48 40.48
N PRO A 338 -32.84 30.73 39.15
CA PRO A 338 -31.98 30.12 38.11
C PRO A 338 -31.40 31.11 37.05
N ASN A 339 -30.41 30.67 36.26
CA ASN A 339 -30.52 30.60 34.81
C ASN A 339 -29.20 30.10 34.21
N SER A 340 -29.24 28.87 33.70
CA SER A 340 -28.31 28.42 32.68
C SER A 340 -28.67 29.12 31.36
N PRO A 341 -27.68 29.41 30.50
CA PRO A 341 -27.55 28.50 29.39
C PRO A 341 -26.09 28.14 29.09
N ASN A 342 -25.86 26.83 29.00
CA ASN A 342 -25.22 26.16 27.86
C ASN A 342 -24.27 27.03 27.01
N ASN A 343 -22.97 26.70 26.99
CA ASN A 343 -22.37 25.99 25.84
C ASN A 343 -20.82 25.98 25.83
N PHE A 344 -20.27 24.76 25.63
CA PHE A 344 -19.13 24.40 24.78
C PHE A 344 -17.67 24.66 25.24
N ALA A 345 -16.99 23.52 25.42
CA ALA A 345 -15.75 23.10 24.77
C ALA A 345 -14.40 23.81 25.07
N THR A 346 -13.43 22.95 25.38
CA THR A 346 -11.97 23.06 25.20
C THR A 346 -11.59 23.71 23.85
N PRO A 347 -10.43 24.39 23.74
CA PRO A 347 -9.25 23.63 23.28
C PRO A 347 -7.87 24.16 23.72
N GLU A 348 -6.92 23.22 23.58
CA GLU A 348 -5.51 23.44 23.22
C GLU A 348 -5.26 24.70 22.39
N GLN A 349 -4.20 25.42 22.77
CA GLN A 349 -3.15 26.04 21.94
C GLN A 349 -2.64 27.30 22.63
N ARG A 350 -1.46 27.19 23.25
CA ARG A 350 -0.59 28.35 23.48
C ARG A 350 0.85 27.99 23.18
N GLN A 351 1.19 28.02 21.89
CA GLN A 351 2.57 28.15 21.46
C GLN A 351 3.02 29.62 21.54
N THR A 352 4.33 29.75 21.76
CA THR A 352 5.24 30.87 21.49
C THR A 352 5.45 31.92 22.59
N SER A 353 6.62 31.86 23.22
CA SER A 353 7.62 32.93 23.10
C SER A 353 9.01 32.41 23.49
N LYS A 354 9.86 32.27 22.46
CA LYS A 354 11.28 31.93 22.56
C LYS A 354 12.02 33.04 23.32
N ARG A 355 12.70 32.69 24.42
CA ARG A 355 13.65 33.57 25.10
C ARG A 355 15.04 33.39 24.49
N ARG A 356 15.56 34.44 23.84
CA ARG A 356 16.93 34.47 23.27
C ARG A 356 17.97 34.37 24.38
N ARG A 357 18.95 33.48 24.22
CA ARG A 357 20.18 33.41 25.03
C ARG A 357 21.21 34.37 24.43
N THR A 358 21.73 35.29 25.23
CA THR A 358 22.89 36.13 24.91
C THR A 358 24.16 35.45 25.42
N SER A 359 25.14 35.25 24.56
CA SER A 359 26.49 34.78 24.91
C SER A 359 27.34 35.94 25.43
N SER A 360 27.97 35.77 26.59
CA SER A 360 28.99 36.70 27.11
C SER A 360 30.37 36.06 26.98
N THR A 361 31.11 36.45 25.94
CA THR A 361 32.56 36.25 25.87
C THR A 361 33.19 37.62 25.67
N PRO A 362 34.04 38.12 26.58
CA PRO A 362 34.78 39.36 26.36
C PRO A 362 35.93 39.14 25.37
N LYS A 363 36.04 40.00 24.36
CA LYS A 363 37.29 40.20 23.60
C LYS A 363 38.24 41.05 24.44
N GLY A 364 39.50 40.64 24.49
CA GLY A 364 40.54 41.25 25.31
C GLY A 364 41.02 42.62 24.84
N TYR A 365 41.86 43.20 25.70
CA TYR A 365 43.08 43.92 25.38
C TYR A 365 44.15 43.46 26.38
#